data_AF-B3MDF4-F1
#
_entry.id   AF-B3MDF4-F1
#
_cell.length_a   1.000
_cell.length_b   1.000
_cell.length_c   1.000
_cell.angle_alpha   90.00
_cell.angle_beta   90.00
_cell.angle_gamma   90.00
#
_symmetry.space_group_name_H-M   'P 1'
#
loop_
_entity.id
_entity.type
_entity.pdbx_description
1 polymer ?
#
loop_
_entity_poly.entity_id
_entity_poly.type
_entity_poly.pdbx_seq_one_letter_code
_entity_poly.pdbx_strand_id
1 'polypeptide(L)'
;MDLPPPEKRARKSYSLEDNDEIMGIRAILSDEFELDIPLIQAHSCQLETKQQLQAVIQELSQKLPYFQHLKRVQDRDVLICPSSEIDASETLEQHLQRFAFSEHVLRALCQGNKVVKVPQRMPRLRVQYEKTQQHWPCKFHPNHYSESLRNGTNFTASQRIFHKRMAQLLVKLSRDQNAGRPVGICVDPRTSSLVAIAGSGEAQSPHEHCSMILVDFVARSQHGGAMETNLSFAEDLTDSEAILSGLPKSYYDYLTKNEDYKDLRFGAEKSRRNEKVEDVQGDDNLAKFGPYLCTGYDVYLLQEPCLMCSMALVHSRAKRVFFLRPSDNGALATRFQLHSVKELNHHFEVFQFTTNEDDLT
;
A
#
# COMPACT_ATOMS: atom_id res chain seq x y z
N MET A 1 24.64 -6.68 5.93
CA MET A 1 23.67 -7.72 6.32
C MET A 1 22.71 -7.85 5.18
N ASP A 2 22.83 -8.92 4.39
CA ASP A 2 21.86 -9.21 3.34
C ASP A 2 20.54 -9.57 4.00
N LEU A 3 19.54 -8.70 3.86
CA LEU A 3 18.19 -9.06 4.22
C LEU A 3 17.77 -10.23 3.32
N PRO A 4 17.21 -11.31 3.88
CA PRO A 4 16.70 -12.40 3.05
C PRO A 4 15.67 -11.84 2.06
N PRO A 5 15.64 -12.34 0.82
CA PRO A 5 14.64 -11.92 -0.16
C PRO A 5 13.23 -12.14 0.42
N PRO A 6 12.26 -11.27 0.10
CA PRO A 6 10.92 -11.36 0.64
C PRO A 6 10.34 -12.76 0.40
N GLU A 7 9.87 -13.40 1.47
CA GLU A 7 9.28 -14.74 1.40
C GLU A 7 8.07 -14.72 0.48
N LYS A 8 7.95 -15.73 -0.40
CA LYS A 8 6.77 -15.90 -1.23
C LYS A 8 5.58 -16.21 -0.32
N ARG A 9 4.56 -15.33 -0.32
CA ARG A 9 3.33 -15.56 0.44
C ARG A 9 2.62 -16.84 -0.04
N ALA A 10 1.99 -17.55 0.90
CA ALA A 10 1.11 -18.67 0.58
C ALA A 10 -0.05 -18.17 -0.31
N ARG A 11 -0.40 -18.96 -1.33
CA ARG A 11 -1.42 -18.61 -2.33
C ARG A 11 -2.76 -18.33 -1.64
N LYS A 12 -3.27 -17.10 -1.75
CA LYS A 12 -4.67 -16.79 -1.51
C LYS A 12 -5.43 -16.97 -2.83
N SER A 13 -6.18 -18.06 -2.98
CA SER A 13 -7.00 -18.29 -4.18
C SER A 13 -8.40 -17.74 -3.96
N TYR A 14 -8.79 -16.75 -4.76
CA TYR A 14 -10.18 -16.34 -4.91
C TYR A 14 -10.51 -16.34 -6.40
N SER A 15 -11.42 -17.22 -6.83
CA SER A 15 -11.98 -17.20 -8.19
C SER A 15 -13.24 -16.34 -8.16
N LEU A 16 -13.33 -15.36 -9.07
CA LEU A 16 -14.50 -14.50 -9.23
C LEU A 16 -15.16 -14.80 -10.58
N GLU A 17 -16.49 -14.97 -10.60
CA GLU A 17 -17.27 -15.17 -11.82
C GLU A 17 -17.71 -13.83 -12.43
N ASP A 18 -18.08 -13.83 -13.71
CA ASP A 18 -18.37 -12.60 -14.49
C ASP A 18 -19.66 -11.86 -14.05
N ASN A 19 -20.49 -12.45 -13.18
CA ASN A 19 -21.80 -11.92 -12.75
C ASN A 19 -21.83 -11.44 -11.28
N ASP A 20 -20.71 -11.45 -10.59
CA ASP A 20 -20.68 -11.10 -9.18
C ASP A 20 -20.85 -9.58 -8.97
N GLU A 21 -21.83 -9.19 -8.17
CA GLU A 21 -22.08 -7.79 -7.84
C GLU A 21 -20.91 -7.23 -7.00
N ILE A 22 -20.37 -6.07 -7.39
CA ILE A 22 -19.25 -5.45 -6.66
C ILE A 22 -19.76 -4.85 -5.34
N MET A 23 -19.51 -5.58 -4.25
CA MET A 23 -19.90 -5.26 -2.89
C MET A 23 -19.06 -4.15 -2.28
N GLY A 24 -17.75 -4.10 -2.53
CA GLY A 24 -16.95 -2.98 -2.05
C GLY A 24 -15.51 -2.94 -2.53
N ILE A 25 -14.69 -2.24 -1.74
CA ILE A 25 -13.31 -1.87 -2.08
C ILE A 25 -12.48 -2.04 -0.81
N ARG A 26 -11.50 -2.93 -0.86
CA ARG A 26 -10.58 -3.23 0.25
C ARG A 26 -9.20 -2.69 -0.07
N ALA A 27 -8.58 -1.94 0.85
CA ALA A 27 -7.18 -1.58 0.73
C ALA A 27 -6.28 -2.80 0.99
N ILE A 28 -5.27 -3.00 0.15
CA ILE A 28 -4.23 -4.01 0.37
C ILE A 28 -3.10 -3.35 1.16
N LEU A 29 -3.02 -3.68 2.45
CA LEU A 29 -2.03 -3.11 3.36
C LEU A 29 -0.83 -4.05 3.52
N SER A 30 0.33 -3.49 3.89
CA SER A 30 1.50 -4.31 4.18
C SER A 30 1.27 -5.20 5.41
N ASP A 31 2.07 -6.27 5.53
CA ASP A 31 2.10 -7.13 6.71
C ASP A 31 2.29 -6.38 8.04
N GLU A 32 2.90 -5.18 8.00
CA GLU A 32 3.03 -4.34 9.20
C GLU A 32 1.68 -3.91 9.79
N PHE A 33 0.64 -3.82 8.95
CA PHE A 33 -0.71 -3.40 9.30
C PHE A 33 -1.67 -4.59 9.44
N GLU A 34 -1.53 -5.62 8.60
CA GLU A 34 -2.42 -6.77 8.57
C GLU A 34 -2.13 -7.76 9.71
N LEU A 35 -0.86 -8.07 9.94
CA LEU A 35 -0.48 -9.14 10.87
C LEU A 35 -0.45 -8.67 12.32
N ASP A 36 -0.72 -9.61 13.22
CA ASP A 36 -0.52 -9.40 14.66
C ASP A 36 0.97 -9.20 14.96
N ILE A 37 1.26 -8.40 15.97
CA ILE A 37 2.64 -8.09 16.35
C ILE A 37 3.23 -9.31 17.08
N PRO A 38 4.36 -9.86 16.61
CA PRO A 38 5.03 -10.95 17.31
C PRO A 38 5.43 -10.53 18.73
N LEU A 39 5.38 -11.49 19.65
CA LEU A 39 5.86 -11.29 21.01
C LEU A 39 7.28 -11.83 21.14
N ILE A 40 8.14 -11.08 21.80
CA ILE A 40 9.48 -11.49 22.19
C ILE A 40 9.57 -11.64 23.70
N GLN A 41 10.49 -12.48 24.15
CA GLN A 41 10.80 -12.62 25.57
C GLN A 41 11.73 -11.49 26.01
N ALA A 42 11.43 -10.89 27.15
CA ALA A 42 12.22 -9.82 27.76
C ALA A 42 12.39 -10.06 29.26
N HIS A 43 13.59 -9.76 29.76
CA HIS A 43 13.85 -9.75 31.19
C HIS A 43 13.24 -8.50 31.81
N SER A 44 12.54 -8.70 32.92
CA SER A 44 11.95 -7.65 33.74
C SER A 44 12.27 -7.90 35.22
N CYS A 45 12.52 -6.84 35.97
CA CYS A 45 12.58 -6.88 37.43
C CYS A 45 11.36 -6.19 38.03
N GLN A 46 10.97 -6.62 39.23
CA GLN A 46 9.96 -5.95 40.03
C GLN A 46 10.65 -5.13 41.12
N LEU A 47 10.50 -3.81 41.08
CA LEU A 47 11.09 -2.93 42.09
C LEU A 47 10.33 -3.03 43.41
N GLU A 48 11.06 -2.98 44.52
CA GLU A 48 10.48 -2.97 45.87
C GLU A 48 9.67 -1.68 46.08
N THR A 49 10.26 -0.53 45.72
CA THR A 49 9.66 0.80 45.94
C THR A 49 9.68 1.67 44.70
N LYS A 50 8.68 2.56 44.57
CA LYS A 50 8.60 3.52 43.45
C LYS A 50 9.73 4.57 43.47
N GLN A 51 10.42 4.75 44.60
CA GLN A 51 11.55 5.68 44.72
C GLN A 51 12.76 5.25 43.88
N GLN A 52 12.91 3.93 43.63
CA GLN A 52 13.99 3.38 42.82
C GLN A 52 13.81 3.65 41.31
N LEU A 53 12.59 3.95 40.86
CA LEU A 53 12.24 4.05 39.43
C LEU A 53 13.11 5.06 38.67
N GLN A 54 13.31 6.26 39.23
CA GLN A 54 14.01 7.33 38.52
C GLN A 54 15.46 6.94 38.21
N ALA A 55 16.20 6.46 39.21
CA ALA A 55 17.59 6.04 39.06
C ALA A 55 17.72 4.85 38.10
N VAL A 56 16.86 3.84 38.26
CA VAL A 56 16.84 2.63 37.41
C VAL A 56 16.56 3.00 35.95
N ILE A 57 15.53 3.80 35.67
CA ILE A 57 15.18 4.20 34.29
C ILE A 57 16.29 5.04 33.68
N GLN A 58 16.90 5.95 34.44
CA GLN A 58 17.97 6.80 33.93
C GLN A 58 19.19 5.98 33.50
N GLU A 59 19.64 5.05 34.34
CA GLU A 59 20.79 4.21 34.00
C GLU A 59 20.48 3.21 32.89
N LEU A 60 19.28 2.59 32.89
CA LEU A 60 18.85 1.72 31.79
C LEU A 60 18.79 2.48 30.46
N SER A 61 18.28 3.71 30.45
CA SER A 61 18.18 4.50 29.22
C SER A 61 19.55 4.88 28.66
N GLN A 62 20.55 5.06 29.53
CA GLN A 62 21.92 5.38 29.12
C GLN A 62 22.73 4.14 28.70
N LYS A 63 22.54 3.01 29.41
CA LYS A 63 23.41 1.81 29.28
C LYS A 63 22.77 0.71 28.42
N LEU A 64 21.44 0.58 28.45
CA LEU A 64 20.67 -0.45 27.76
C LEU A 64 19.42 0.16 27.08
N PRO A 65 19.58 1.01 26.04
CA PRO A 65 18.51 1.79 25.40
C PRO A 65 17.54 0.96 24.52
N TYR A 66 17.20 -0.26 24.95
CA TYR A 66 16.22 -1.15 24.33
C TYR A 66 14.77 -0.66 24.51
N PHE A 67 13.86 -1.27 23.73
CA PHE A 67 12.41 -1.13 23.88
C PHE A 67 11.87 0.30 23.74
N GLN A 68 12.43 1.12 22.85
CA GLN A 68 12.00 2.49 22.64
C GLN A 68 10.51 2.62 22.24
N HIS A 69 9.93 1.55 21.69
CA HIS A 69 8.51 1.43 21.33
C HIS A 69 7.60 1.06 22.50
N LEU A 70 8.13 0.56 23.62
CA LEU A 70 7.36 0.17 24.80
C LEU A 70 7.41 1.28 25.87
N LYS A 71 6.44 1.29 26.77
CA LYS A 71 6.62 1.97 28.05
C LYS A 71 7.54 1.09 28.89
N ARG A 72 8.67 1.65 29.34
CA ARG A 72 9.71 0.87 30.06
C ARG A 72 9.22 0.29 31.39
N VAL A 73 8.17 0.90 31.97
CA VAL A 73 7.63 0.57 33.29
C VAL A 73 6.14 0.27 33.20
N GLN A 74 5.71 -0.78 33.87
CA GLN A 74 4.31 -1.08 34.15
C GLN A 74 4.14 -1.29 35.66
N ASP A 75 3.53 -0.29 36.32
CA ASP A 75 3.49 -0.16 37.79
C ASP A 75 4.87 -0.20 38.45
N ARG A 76 5.32 -1.37 38.93
CA ARG A 76 6.65 -1.59 39.53
C ARG A 76 7.55 -2.51 38.71
N ASP A 77 7.03 -3.11 37.64
CA ASP A 77 7.81 -3.95 36.75
C ASP A 77 8.54 -3.08 35.73
N VAL A 78 9.85 -3.28 35.61
CA VAL A 78 10.73 -2.54 34.70
C VAL A 78 11.37 -3.49 33.71
N LEU A 79 11.31 -3.17 32.42
CA LEU A 79 12.00 -3.96 31.38
C LEU A 79 13.50 -3.68 31.39
N ILE A 80 14.31 -4.70 31.14
CA ILE A 80 15.78 -4.65 31.21
C ILE A 80 16.40 -4.83 29.83
N CYS A 81 16.24 -6.01 29.24
CA CYS A 81 16.74 -6.32 27.89
C CYS A 81 15.93 -7.48 27.28
N PRO A 82 15.95 -7.63 25.94
CA PRO A 82 15.45 -8.84 25.29
C PRO A 82 16.23 -10.06 25.77
N SER A 83 15.55 -11.20 25.94
CA SER A 83 16.22 -12.46 26.32
C SER A 83 17.21 -12.94 25.25
N SER A 84 17.11 -12.47 24.01
CA SER A 84 18.08 -12.74 22.95
C SER A 84 19.43 -12.05 23.12
N GLU A 85 19.54 -11.06 24.01
CA GLU A 85 20.81 -10.35 24.29
C GLU A 85 21.67 -11.09 25.32
N ILE A 86 21.13 -12.12 25.99
CA ILE A 86 21.82 -12.88 27.02
C ILE A 86 22.23 -14.23 26.42
N ASP A 87 23.53 -14.53 26.51
CA ASP A 87 24.06 -15.82 26.06
C ASP A 87 23.45 -16.96 26.88
N ALA A 88 23.19 -18.11 26.26
CA ALA A 88 22.53 -19.25 26.91
C ALA A 88 23.30 -19.79 28.14
N SER A 89 24.60 -19.51 28.25
CA SER A 89 25.44 -19.89 29.39
C SER A 89 25.59 -18.79 30.44
N GLU A 90 25.03 -17.61 30.22
CA GLU A 90 25.18 -16.42 31.06
C GLU A 90 23.91 -16.14 31.88
N THR A 91 24.08 -15.72 33.13
CA THR A 91 22.96 -15.21 33.95
C THR A 91 22.70 -13.73 33.68
N LEU A 92 21.48 -13.25 33.92
CA LEU A 92 21.17 -11.82 33.78
C LEU A 92 22.10 -10.93 34.63
N GLU A 93 22.45 -11.36 35.83
CA GLU A 93 23.36 -10.62 36.70
C GLU A 93 24.76 -10.51 36.09
N GLN A 94 25.32 -11.60 35.57
CA GLN A 94 26.60 -11.61 34.86
C GLN A 94 26.58 -10.67 33.64
N HIS A 95 25.47 -10.69 32.89
CA HIS A 95 25.27 -9.79 31.75
C HIS A 95 25.26 -8.33 32.21
N LEU A 96 24.50 -8.00 33.26
CA LEU A 96 24.38 -6.66 33.79
C LEU A 96 25.69 -6.13 34.41
N GLN A 97 26.52 -6.97 35.01
CA GLN A 97 27.81 -6.58 35.58
C GLN A 97 28.79 -6.00 34.54
N ARG A 98 28.61 -6.33 33.26
CA ARG A 98 29.41 -5.76 32.15
C ARG A 98 29.09 -4.28 31.91
N PHE A 99 27.90 -3.86 32.31
CA PHE A 99 27.46 -2.48 32.23
C PHE A 99 27.68 -1.86 33.60
N ALA A 100 28.43 -0.77 33.68
CA ALA A 100 28.87 -0.16 34.95
C ALA A 100 27.72 0.50 35.74
N PHE A 101 26.66 -0.25 36.07
CA PHE A 101 25.53 0.18 36.89
C PHE A 101 25.98 0.56 38.29
N SER A 102 25.34 1.56 38.89
CA SER A 102 25.55 1.83 40.31
C SER A 102 25.09 0.63 41.14
N GLU A 103 25.76 0.40 42.28
CA GLU A 103 25.53 -0.80 43.10
C GLU A 103 24.06 -0.97 43.52
N HIS A 104 23.38 0.14 43.85
CA HIS A 104 21.98 0.13 44.24
C HIS A 104 21.04 -0.19 43.07
N VAL A 105 21.33 0.30 41.85
CA VAL A 105 20.56 -0.04 40.64
C VAL A 105 20.78 -1.49 40.27
N LEU A 106 22.02 -1.98 40.29
CA LEU A 106 22.34 -3.37 39.95
C LEU A 106 21.60 -4.34 40.88
N ARG A 107 21.60 -4.09 42.20
CA ARG A 107 20.83 -4.89 43.17
C ARG A 107 19.34 -4.88 42.84
N ALA A 108 18.77 -3.71 42.53
CA ALA A 108 17.36 -3.59 42.18
C ALA A 108 17.00 -4.31 40.86
N LEU A 109 17.89 -4.28 39.87
CA LEU A 109 17.72 -4.98 38.59
C LEU A 109 17.84 -6.50 38.70
N CYS A 110 18.50 -7.00 39.75
CA CYS A 110 18.68 -8.44 39.98
C CYS A 110 17.60 -9.04 40.91
N GLN A 111 16.74 -8.22 41.49
CA GLN A 111 15.65 -8.64 42.38
C GLN A 111 14.34 -8.83 41.62
N GLY A 112 13.57 -9.86 41.98
CA GLY A 112 12.24 -10.08 41.39
C GLY A 112 12.26 -10.33 39.87
N ASN A 113 13.34 -10.95 39.38
CA ASN A 113 13.54 -11.19 37.96
C ASN A 113 12.53 -12.18 37.40
N LYS A 114 11.93 -11.81 36.27
CA LYS A 114 11.02 -12.66 35.50
C LYS A 114 11.20 -12.41 34.01
N VAL A 115 10.84 -13.42 33.22
CA VAL A 115 10.77 -13.30 31.76
C VAL A 115 9.32 -13.04 31.39
N VAL A 116 9.08 -11.93 30.70
CA VAL A 116 7.75 -11.51 30.22
C VAL A 116 7.72 -11.54 28.70
N LYS A 117 6.52 -11.73 28.14
CA LYS A 117 6.30 -11.62 26.70
C LYS A 117 5.87 -10.19 26.39
N VAL A 118 6.62 -9.51 25.53
CA VAL A 118 6.35 -8.12 25.14
C VAL A 118 6.26 -7.99 23.62
N PRO A 119 5.49 -7.02 23.10
CA PRO A 119 5.40 -6.76 21.66
C PRO A 119 6.76 -6.39 21.06
N GLN A 120 7.12 -7.03 19.93
CA GLN A 120 8.40 -6.81 19.25
C GLN A 120 8.53 -5.42 18.64
N ARG A 121 7.41 -4.84 18.19
CA ARG A 121 7.37 -3.54 17.50
C ARG A 121 6.18 -2.69 17.94
N MET A 122 6.24 -1.40 17.60
CA MET A 122 5.14 -0.46 17.86
C MET A 122 3.90 -0.82 17.01
N PRO A 123 2.69 -0.82 17.59
CA PRO A 123 1.43 -0.91 16.84
C PRO A 123 1.27 0.21 15.81
N ARG A 124 0.76 -0.15 14.63
CA ARG A 124 0.42 0.81 13.57
C ARG A 124 -1.07 1.14 13.53
N LEU A 125 -1.91 0.20 13.97
CA LEU A 125 -3.36 0.32 14.00
C LEU A 125 -3.92 0.09 15.41
N ARG A 126 -5.10 0.64 15.67
CA ARG A 126 -5.77 0.60 16.98
C ARG A 126 -6.05 -0.82 17.44
N VAL A 127 -6.48 -1.69 16.53
CA VAL A 127 -6.73 -3.11 16.86
C VAL A 127 -5.45 -3.87 17.23
N GLN A 128 -4.31 -3.56 16.59
CA GLN A 128 -3.02 -4.10 17.01
C GLN A 128 -2.66 -3.56 18.40
N TYR A 129 -2.89 -2.26 18.64
CA TYR A 129 -2.64 -1.64 19.93
C TYR A 129 -3.45 -2.32 21.04
N GLU A 130 -4.75 -2.54 20.84
CA GLU A 130 -5.63 -3.19 21.82
C GLU A 130 -5.20 -4.62 22.14
N LYS A 131 -4.75 -5.39 21.15
CA LYS A 131 -4.16 -6.72 21.37
C LYS A 131 -2.84 -6.62 22.16
N THR A 132 -1.94 -5.75 21.75
CA THR A 132 -0.61 -5.61 22.40
C THR A 132 -0.68 -5.08 23.83
N GLN A 133 -1.66 -4.23 24.16
CA GLN A 133 -1.89 -3.73 25.53
C GLN A 133 -2.18 -4.85 26.54
N GLN A 134 -2.68 -6.00 26.09
CA GLN A 134 -2.91 -7.17 26.95
C GLN A 134 -1.61 -7.82 27.41
N HIS A 135 -0.50 -7.59 26.69
CA HIS A 135 0.81 -8.16 26.99
C HIS A 135 1.73 -7.16 27.71
N TRP A 136 1.91 -5.97 27.13
CA TRP A 136 2.70 -4.91 27.74
C TRP A 136 2.34 -3.53 27.16
N PRO A 137 2.29 -2.45 27.96
CA PRO A 137 1.97 -1.13 27.47
C PRO A 137 2.96 -0.63 26.39
N CYS A 138 2.43 -0.38 25.19
CA CYS A 138 3.18 0.16 24.06
C CYS A 138 2.95 1.67 23.92
N LYS A 139 3.91 2.36 23.30
CA LYS A 139 3.64 3.65 22.67
C LYS A 139 2.75 3.42 21.45
N PHE A 140 1.82 4.32 21.19
CA PHE A 140 0.95 4.25 20.03
C PHE A 140 0.57 5.66 19.60
N HIS A 141 0.75 5.90 18.31
CA HIS A 141 0.43 7.17 17.67
C HIS A 141 -0.56 6.84 16.54
N PRO A 142 -1.87 6.99 16.78
CA PRO A 142 -2.89 6.67 15.78
C PRO A 142 -2.67 7.47 14.51
N ASN A 143 -2.69 6.79 13.36
CA ASN A 143 -2.70 7.45 12.05
C ASN A 143 -4.10 7.31 11.45
N HIS A 144 -4.86 8.41 11.46
CA HIS A 144 -6.25 8.42 10.97
C HIS A 144 -6.38 7.94 9.52
N TYR A 145 -5.37 8.19 8.69
CA TYR A 145 -5.37 7.74 7.30
C TYR A 145 -5.14 6.23 7.16
N SER A 146 -4.20 5.67 7.93
CA SER A 146 -4.01 4.21 7.96
C SER A 146 -5.24 3.49 8.52
N GLU A 147 -5.90 4.07 9.52
CA GLU A 147 -7.17 3.54 10.04
C GLU A 147 -8.28 3.61 8.98
N SER A 148 -8.37 4.72 8.24
CA SER A 148 -9.38 4.89 7.19
C SER A 148 -9.16 3.94 6.01
N LEU A 149 -7.91 3.62 5.66
CA LEU A 149 -7.60 2.60 4.68
C LEU A 149 -8.04 1.20 5.16
N ARG A 150 -7.79 0.88 6.44
CA ARG A 150 -8.13 -0.43 7.02
C ARG A 150 -9.64 -0.64 7.10
N ASN A 151 -10.38 0.33 7.65
CA ASN A 151 -11.85 0.24 7.78
C ASN A 151 -12.59 0.65 6.50
N GLY A 152 -11.85 0.96 5.43
CA GLY A 152 -12.36 1.36 4.14
C GLY A 152 -13.08 2.70 4.13
N THR A 153 -12.99 3.57 5.14
CA THR A 153 -13.60 4.93 5.16
C THR A 153 -12.80 5.98 4.41
N ASN A 154 -11.70 5.60 3.76
CA ASN A 154 -10.82 6.48 2.98
C ASN A 154 -11.46 7.08 1.73
N PHE A 155 -12.64 6.59 1.29
CA PHE A 155 -13.39 7.15 0.16
C PHE A 155 -14.75 7.71 0.57
N THR A 156 -15.10 8.86 -0.02
CA THR A 156 -16.45 9.41 0.05
C THR A 156 -17.45 8.51 -0.68
N ALA A 157 -18.75 8.69 -0.42
CA ALA A 157 -19.80 7.91 -1.10
C ALA A 157 -19.75 8.07 -2.63
N SER A 158 -19.54 9.29 -3.13
CA SER A 158 -19.43 9.56 -4.58
C SER A 158 -18.19 8.92 -5.19
N GLN A 159 -17.04 8.96 -4.50
CA GLN A 159 -15.82 8.28 -4.95
C GLN A 159 -16.01 6.77 -5.03
N ARG A 160 -16.67 6.15 -4.05
CA ARG A 160 -16.97 4.71 -4.09
C ARG A 160 -17.85 4.35 -5.27
N ILE A 161 -18.90 5.12 -5.53
CA ILE A 161 -19.79 4.91 -6.68
C ILE A 161 -18.96 4.96 -7.97
N PHE A 162 -18.08 5.95 -8.11
CA PHE A 162 -17.20 6.07 -9.27
C PHE A 162 -16.26 4.87 -9.41
N HIS A 163 -15.54 4.48 -8.36
CA HIS A 163 -14.64 3.33 -8.38
C HIS A 163 -15.37 2.02 -8.72
N LYS A 164 -16.55 1.78 -8.13
CA LYS A 164 -17.40 0.62 -8.46
C LYS A 164 -17.83 0.64 -9.93
N ARG A 165 -18.21 1.80 -10.46
CA ARG A 165 -18.54 1.97 -11.87
C ARG A 165 -17.36 1.64 -12.78
N MET A 166 -16.14 2.05 -12.42
CA MET A 166 -14.93 1.70 -13.18
C MET A 166 -14.69 0.18 -13.18
N ALA A 167 -14.91 -0.50 -12.05
CA ALA A 167 -14.81 -1.96 -11.99
C ALA A 167 -15.87 -2.67 -12.86
N GLN A 168 -17.11 -2.21 -12.84
CA GLN A 168 -18.15 -2.72 -13.73
C GLN A 168 -17.79 -2.48 -15.20
N LEU A 169 -17.20 -1.31 -15.49
CA LEU A 169 -16.79 -0.98 -16.83
C LEU A 169 -15.66 -1.88 -17.34
N LEU A 170 -14.69 -2.25 -16.49
CA LEU A 170 -13.66 -3.23 -16.84
C LEU A 170 -14.26 -4.56 -17.31
N VAL A 171 -15.27 -5.08 -16.61
CA VAL A 171 -15.96 -6.33 -16.95
C VAL A 171 -16.68 -6.20 -18.29
N LYS A 172 -17.44 -5.12 -18.48
CA LYS A 172 -18.18 -4.88 -19.73
C LYS A 172 -17.25 -4.69 -20.93
N LEU A 173 -16.20 -3.90 -20.80
CA LEU A 173 -15.22 -3.68 -21.88
C LEU A 173 -14.46 -4.97 -22.21
N SER A 174 -14.09 -5.77 -21.20
CA SER A 174 -13.47 -7.07 -21.41
C SER A 174 -14.37 -7.96 -22.27
N ARG A 175 -15.63 -8.15 -21.86
CA ARG A 175 -16.59 -9.00 -22.56
C ARG A 175 -16.94 -8.48 -23.94
N ASP A 176 -17.31 -7.20 -24.04
CA ASP A 176 -17.96 -6.64 -25.22
C ASP A 176 -16.95 -6.13 -26.26
N GLN A 177 -15.74 -5.74 -25.84
CA GLN A 177 -14.72 -5.10 -26.72
C GLN A 177 -13.38 -5.83 -26.76
N ASN A 178 -13.09 -6.73 -25.81
CA ASN A 178 -11.78 -7.42 -25.73
C ASN A 178 -11.88 -8.95 -25.66
N ALA A 179 -12.98 -9.55 -26.16
CA ALA A 179 -13.18 -11.01 -26.21
C ALA A 179 -12.96 -11.73 -24.86
N GLY A 180 -13.36 -11.10 -23.76
CA GLY A 180 -13.21 -11.60 -22.39
C GLY A 180 -11.79 -11.51 -21.82
N ARG A 181 -10.82 -10.94 -22.55
CA ARG A 181 -9.43 -10.79 -22.10
C ARG A 181 -9.25 -9.56 -21.20
N PRO A 182 -8.26 -9.56 -20.28
CA PRO A 182 -8.00 -8.45 -19.37
C PRO A 182 -7.96 -7.07 -20.03
N VAL A 183 -8.68 -6.12 -19.44
CA VAL A 183 -8.71 -4.70 -19.79
C VAL A 183 -8.20 -3.87 -18.60
N GLY A 184 -7.66 -2.69 -18.88
CA GLY A 184 -7.22 -1.70 -17.93
C GLY A 184 -7.63 -0.29 -18.35
N ILE A 185 -7.91 0.56 -17.37
CA ILE A 185 -8.37 1.93 -17.55
C ILE A 185 -7.49 2.83 -16.68
N CYS A 186 -6.96 3.90 -17.24
CA CYS A 186 -6.25 4.94 -16.52
C CYS A 186 -7.14 6.18 -16.42
N VAL A 187 -7.28 6.74 -15.22
CA VAL A 187 -8.17 7.86 -14.93
C VAL A 187 -7.41 8.97 -14.22
N ASP A 188 -7.65 10.21 -14.63
CA ASP A 188 -7.28 11.38 -13.83
C ASP A 188 -8.33 11.62 -12.75
N PRO A 189 -8.03 11.38 -11.46
CA PRO A 189 -9.02 11.50 -10.40
C PRO A 189 -9.44 12.95 -10.12
N ARG A 190 -8.70 13.96 -10.59
CA ARG A 190 -9.04 15.39 -10.38
C ARG A 190 -10.23 15.81 -11.23
N THR A 191 -10.28 15.30 -12.46
CA THR A 191 -11.32 15.60 -13.45
C THR A 191 -12.30 14.45 -13.65
N SER A 192 -12.02 13.27 -13.08
CA SER A 192 -12.72 12.01 -13.36
C SER A 192 -12.71 11.66 -14.85
N SER A 193 -11.63 11.99 -15.55
CA SER A 193 -11.47 11.77 -16.98
C SER A 193 -10.73 10.47 -17.28
N LEU A 194 -11.24 9.67 -18.22
CA LEU A 194 -10.58 8.48 -18.72
C LEU A 194 -9.46 8.90 -19.67
N VAL A 195 -8.23 8.73 -19.22
CA VAL A 195 -7.00 9.13 -19.93
C VAL A 195 -6.62 8.10 -20.98
N ALA A 196 -6.69 6.81 -20.62
CA ALA A 196 -6.33 5.72 -21.51
C ALA A 196 -7.11 4.44 -21.19
N ILE A 197 -7.33 3.61 -22.20
CA ILE A 197 -7.93 2.27 -22.07
C ILE A 197 -7.10 1.30 -22.89
N ALA A 198 -6.68 0.20 -22.28
CA ALA A 198 -5.93 -0.85 -22.97
C ALA A 198 -6.56 -2.21 -22.71
N GLY A 199 -6.69 -3.01 -23.77
CA GLY A 199 -6.98 -4.43 -23.68
C GLY A 199 -5.71 -5.23 -23.94
N SER A 200 -5.53 -6.34 -23.22
CA SER A 200 -4.56 -7.34 -23.62
C SER A 200 -5.03 -8.04 -24.89
N GLY A 201 -4.20 -8.00 -25.94
CA GLY A 201 -4.44 -8.68 -27.20
C GLY A 201 -3.90 -10.12 -27.21
N GLU A 202 -3.88 -10.73 -28.39
CA GLU A 202 -2.99 -11.88 -28.63
C GLU A 202 -1.57 -11.33 -28.60
N ALA A 203 -0.84 -11.65 -27.53
CA ALA A 203 0.49 -11.13 -27.30
C ALA A 203 1.38 -11.41 -28.52
N GLN A 204 1.81 -10.36 -29.24
CA GLN A 204 2.86 -10.50 -30.24
C GLN A 204 4.19 -10.79 -29.55
N SER A 205 4.32 -10.31 -28.30
CA SER A 205 5.47 -10.53 -27.45
C SER A 205 5.09 -10.85 -25.99
N PRO A 206 5.87 -11.69 -25.27
CA PRO A 206 5.60 -12.07 -23.88
C PRO A 206 5.50 -10.91 -22.86
N HIS A 207 5.91 -9.69 -23.20
CA HIS A 207 5.86 -8.54 -22.31
C HIS A 207 4.66 -7.60 -22.55
N GLU A 208 3.82 -7.86 -23.55
CA GLU A 208 2.66 -7.04 -23.92
C GLU A 208 1.44 -7.31 -23.02
N HIS A 209 1.64 -7.20 -21.72
CA HIS A 209 0.55 -7.29 -20.76
C HIS A 209 -0.28 -6.01 -20.73
N CYS A 210 -1.54 -6.14 -20.32
CA CYS A 210 -2.50 -5.03 -20.24
C CYS A 210 -1.93 -3.77 -19.58
N SER A 211 -1.24 -3.87 -18.44
CA SER A 211 -0.68 -2.70 -17.75
C SER A 211 0.45 -2.03 -18.52
N MET A 212 1.25 -2.80 -19.27
CA MET A 212 2.34 -2.26 -20.09
C MET A 212 1.78 -1.44 -21.25
N ILE A 213 0.79 -2.00 -21.95
CA ILE A 213 0.08 -1.34 -23.04
C ILE A 213 -0.65 -0.09 -22.51
N LEU A 214 -1.26 -0.18 -21.33
CA LEU A 214 -1.95 0.95 -20.72
C LEU A 214 -0.99 2.13 -20.44
N VAL A 215 0.19 1.86 -19.88
CA VAL A 215 1.22 2.88 -19.66
C VAL A 215 1.68 3.49 -20.98
N ASP A 216 1.88 2.68 -22.03
CA ASP A 216 2.21 3.16 -23.37
C ASP A 216 1.14 4.11 -23.92
N PHE A 217 -0.14 3.77 -23.74
CA PHE A 217 -1.24 4.61 -24.23
C PHE A 217 -1.38 5.91 -23.45
N VAL A 218 -1.12 5.90 -22.14
CA VAL A 218 -0.98 7.15 -21.37
C VAL A 218 0.19 7.99 -21.91
N ALA A 219 1.31 7.36 -22.29
CA ALA A 219 2.42 8.08 -22.90
C ALA A 219 2.04 8.68 -24.26
N ARG A 220 1.22 8.00 -25.08
CA ARG A 220 0.70 8.54 -26.36
C ARG A 220 -0.14 9.79 -26.17
N SER A 221 -1.00 9.82 -25.14
CA SER A 221 -1.77 11.02 -24.78
C SER A 221 -0.90 12.19 -24.32
N GLN A 222 0.40 11.97 -24.17
CA GLN A 222 1.41 12.96 -23.78
C GLN A 222 2.50 13.11 -24.87
N HIS A 223 2.18 12.75 -26.11
CA HIS A 223 3.07 12.80 -27.27
C HIS A 223 4.32 11.90 -27.17
N GLY A 224 4.25 10.85 -26.36
CA GLY A 224 5.21 9.75 -26.29
C GLY A 224 4.63 8.44 -26.85
N GLY A 225 4.88 7.33 -26.16
CA GLY A 225 4.54 5.98 -26.61
C GLY A 225 5.70 5.38 -27.40
N ALA A 226 6.07 4.15 -27.06
CA ALA A 226 7.19 3.42 -27.66
C ALA A 226 6.72 2.17 -28.43
N MET A 227 5.54 1.63 -28.12
CA MET A 227 5.05 0.44 -28.80
C MET A 227 4.56 0.78 -30.22
N GLU A 228 4.80 -0.09 -31.18
CA GLU A 228 4.12 -0.01 -32.47
C GLU A 228 2.75 -0.68 -32.34
N THR A 229 1.72 -0.12 -32.96
CA THR A 229 0.37 -0.68 -32.90
C THR A 229 -0.41 -0.35 -34.16
N ASN A 230 -1.26 -1.30 -34.58
CA ASN A 230 -2.18 -1.14 -35.70
C ASN A 230 -3.54 -0.57 -35.25
N LEU A 231 -3.71 -0.28 -33.97
CA LEU A 231 -4.93 0.32 -33.44
C LEU A 231 -5.06 1.77 -33.90
N SER A 232 -6.28 2.15 -34.29
CA SER A 232 -6.64 3.55 -34.43
C SER A 232 -7.07 4.12 -33.09
N PHE A 233 -6.75 5.39 -32.86
CA PHE A 233 -7.08 6.13 -31.63
C PHE A 233 -8.13 7.19 -31.93
N ALA A 234 -8.81 7.65 -30.89
CA ALA A 234 -9.74 8.76 -30.97
C ALA A 234 -9.00 10.05 -31.38
N GLU A 235 -9.66 10.85 -32.22
CA GLU A 235 -9.12 12.11 -32.74
C GLU A 235 -9.42 13.25 -31.78
N ASP A 236 -8.43 14.13 -31.56
CA ASP A 236 -8.61 15.31 -30.73
C ASP A 236 -9.65 16.26 -31.36
N LEU A 237 -10.59 16.74 -30.56
CA LEU A 237 -11.56 17.74 -31.01
C LEU A 237 -10.86 19.10 -31.13
N THR A 238 -11.07 19.81 -32.24
CA THR A 238 -10.36 21.03 -32.63
C THR A 238 -10.43 22.18 -31.61
N ASP A 239 -11.36 22.15 -30.66
CA ASP A 239 -11.54 23.16 -29.61
C ASP A 239 -11.42 22.60 -28.18
N SER A 240 -10.98 21.35 -28.02
CA SER A 240 -10.85 20.71 -26.70
C SER A 240 -9.43 20.82 -26.13
N GLU A 241 -9.33 21.05 -24.83
CA GLU A 241 -8.07 20.93 -24.09
C GLU A 241 -7.69 19.49 -23.77
N ALA A 242 -8.60 18.53 -24.02
CA ALA A 242 -8.37 17.11 -23.75
C ALA A 242 -7.73 16.38 -24.95
N ILE A 243 -6.67 15.62 -24.67
CA ILE A 243 -5.97 14.77 -25.66
C ILE A 243 -6.56 13.36 -25.60
N LEU A 244 -7.14 12.87 -26.70
CA LEU A 244 -7.83 11.58 -26.79
C LEU A 244 -6.94 10.45 -27.33
N SER A 245 -5.69 10.73 -27.71
CA SER A 245 -4.79 9.74 -28.33
C SER A 245 -4.34 8.59 -27.40
N GLY A 246 -4.73 8.58 -26.13
CA GLY A 246 -4.62 7.43 -25.23
C GLY A 246 -5.80 6.45 -25.28
N LEU A 247 -6.86 6.79 -26.02
CA LEU A 247 -8.10 6.03 -26.11
C LEU A 247 -8.21 5.37 -27.50
N PRO A 248 -8.10 4.04 -27.62
CA PRO A 248 -8.35 3.36 -28.88
C PRO A 248 -9.80 3.60 -29.33
N LYS A 249 -9.98 3.80 -30.65
CA LYS A 249 -11.26 4.21 -31.24
C LYS A 249 -12.39 3.23 -30.97
N SER A 250 -12.11 1.93 -30.91
CA SER A 250 -13.10 0.90 -30.58
C SER A 250 -13.73 1.12 -29.20
N TYR A 251 -12.90 1.33 -28.17
CA TYR A 251 -13.37 1.60 -26.82
C TYR A 251 -14.07 2.96 -26.72
N TYR A 252 -13.49 4.00 -27.34
CA TYR A 252 -14.08 5.34 -27.32
C TYR A 252 -15.46 5.38 -27.99
N ASP A 253 -15.60 4.78 -29.17
CA ASP A 253 -16.87 4.71 -29.89
C ASP A 253 -17.92 3.89 -29.13
N TYR A 254 -17.52 2.78 -28.50
CA TYR A 254 -18.43 1.97 -27.67
C TYR A 254 -18.98 2.79 -26.50
N LEU A 255 -18.12 3.55 -25.82
CA LEU A 255 -18.51 4.35 -24.65
C LEU A 255 -19.39 5.54 -25.05
N THR A 256 -19.00 6.28 -26.09
CA THR A 256 -19.72 7.49 -26.52
C THR A 256 -21.08 7.21 -27.15
N LYS A 257 -21.28 6.04 -27.77
CA LYS A 257 -22.57 5.63 -28.36
C LYS A 257 -23.56 5.09 -27.33
N ASN A 258 -23.12 4.77 -26.12
CA ASN A 258 -23.96 4.18 -25.09
C ASN A 258 -24.43 5.25 -24.09
N GLU A 259 -25.75 5.38 -23.94
CA GLU A 259 -26.39 6.35 -23.04
C GLU A 259 -25.92 6.22 -21.59
N ASP A 260 -25.57 5.00 -21.15
CA ASP A 260 -25.10 4.71 -19.79
C ASP A 260 -23.78 5.39 -19.41
N TYR A 261 -23.03 5.92 -20.39
CA TYR A 261 -21.68 6.47 -20.21
C TYR A 261 -21.52 7.93 -20.65
N LYS A 262 -22.62 8.63 -20.96
CA LYS A 262 -22.58 10.02 -21.45
C LYS A 262 -21.99 11.04 -20.50
N ASP A 263 -22.02 10.76 -19.21
CA ASP A 263 -21.44 11.62 -18.16
C ASP A 263 -19.95 11.35 -17.93
N LEU A 264 -19.36 10.32 -18.54
CA LEU A 264 -17.92 10.10 -18.49
C LEU A 264 -17.18 11.19 -19.25
N ARG A 265 -16.06 11.63 -18.68
CA ARG A 265 -15.12 12.54 -19.34
C ARG A 265 -13.98 11.73 -19.94
N PHE A 266 -13.42 12.24 -21.03
CA PHE A 266 -12.41 11.55 -21.82
C PHE A 266 -11.23 12.45 -22.12
N GLY A 267 -10.04 11.86 -22.11
CA GLY A 267 -8.79 12.48 -22.53
C GLY A 267 -7.90 12.94 -21.38
N ALA A 268 -6.62 13.07 -21.72
CA ALA A 268 -5.58 13.61 -20.86
C ALA A 268 -5.59 15.13 -20.87
N GLU A 269 -5.20 15.74 -19.77
CA GLU A 269 -4.86 17.17 -19.75
C GLU A 269 -3.61 17.43 -20.60
N LYS A 270 -3.56 18.56 -21.31
CA LYS A 270 -2.35 19.00 -22.01
C LYS A 270 -1.20 19.23 -21.03
N SER A 271 0.01 18.86 -21.44
CA SER A 271 1.21 19.10 -20.65
C SER A 271 1.46 20.61 -20.50
N ARG A 272 1.48 21.10 -19.27
CA ARG A 272 1.85 22.48 -18.91
C ARG A 272 3.37 22.69 -18.97
N ARG A 273 3.99 22.51 -20.13
CA ARG A 273 5.42 22.85 -20.29
C ARG A 273 5.55 24.38 -20.30
N ASN A 274 6.07 24.96 -19.22
CA ASN A 274 6.55 26.34 -19.05
C ASN A 274 5.66 27.39 -18.34
N GLU A 275 4.59 27.01 -17.63
CA GLU A 275 3.94 27.97 -16.72
C GLU A 275 4.58 27.86 -15.33
N LYS A 276 5.07 29.00 -14.79
CA LYS A 276 5.63 29.07 -13.43
C LYS A 276 4.51 28.73 -12.45
N VAL A 277 4.54 27.53 -11.87
CA VAL A 277 3.65 27.18 -10.76
C VAL A 277 4.17 27.90 -9.51
N GLU A 278 3.34 28.76 -8.91
CA GLU A 278 3.62 29.28 -7.57
C GLU A 278 3.68 28.10 -6.60
N ASP A 279 4.76 27.99 -5.82
CA ASP A 279 4.99 26.85 -4.91
C ASP A 279 3.99 26.95 -3.74
N VAL A 280 2.77 26.45 -3.92
CA VAL A 280 1.78 26.32 -2.85
C VAL A 280 2.07 25.03 -2.10
N GLN A 281 2.34 25.17 -0.80
CA GLN A 281 2.68 24.05 0.07
C GLN A 281 1.49 23.08 0.18
N GLY A 282 1.60 21.89 -0.45
CA GLY A 282 0.59 20.83 -0.36
C GLY A 282 0.04 20.32 -1.70
N ASP A 283 0.46 20.89 -2.84
CA ASP A 283 0.04 20.40 -4.16
C ASP A 283 0.65 19.05 -4.54
N ASP A 284 -0.14 18.21 -5.22
CA ASP A 284 0.34 16.92 -5.72
C ASP A 284 1.36 17.09 -6.86
N ASN A 285 2.20 16.07 -7.09
CA ASN A 285 3.24 16.12 -8.13
C ASN A 285 2.67 16.40 -9.53
N LEU A 286 1.40 16.09 -9.76
CA LEU A 286 0.70 16.33 -11.01
C LEU A 286 0.32 17.82 -11.18
N ALA A 287 -0.08 18.50 -10.10
CA ALA A 287 -0.27 19.95 -10.07
C ALA A 287 1.05 20.71 -10.23
N LYS A 288 2.15 20.21 -9.64
CA LYS A 288 3.46 20.85 -9.69
C LYS A 288 4.19 20.72 -11.03
N PHE A 289 4.12 19.56 -11.69
CA PHE A 289 4.92 19.25 -12.88
C PHE A 289 4.08 18.98 -14.14
N GLY A 290 2.75 18.99 -14.03
CA GLY A 290 1.87 18.56 -15.11
C GLY A 290 1.88 17.04 -15.32
N PRO A 291 1.09 16.55 -16.29
CA PRO A 291 1.00 15.12 -16.58
C PRO A 291 2.35 14.56 -17.04
N TYR A 292 2.87 13.60 -16.28
CA TYR A 292 4.05 12.78 -16.61
C TYR A 292 3.71 11.31 -16.40
N LEU A 293 3.55 10.57 -17.49
CA LEU A 293 3.04 9.19 -17.49
C LEU A 293 1.79 9.09 -16.61
N CYS A 294 1.79 8.19 -15.63
CA CYS A 294 0.66 7.95 -14.73
C CYS A 294 0.76 8.75 -13.41
N THR A 295 1.61 9.79 -13.34
CA THR A 295 1.79 10.59 -12.12
C THR A 295 0.45 11.14 -11.65
N GLY A 296 0.01 10.78 -10.44
CA GLY A 296 -1.25 11.27 -9.87
C GLY A 296 -2.52 10.53 -10.35
N TYR A 297 -2.40 9.58 -11.29
CA TYR A 297 -3.54 8.86 -11.87
C TYR A 297 -3.94 7.61 -11.10
N ASP A 298 -5.21 7.26 -11.22
CA ASP A 298 -5.77 6.00 -10.76
C ASP A 298 -5.77 5.00 -11.91
N VAL A 299 -5.24 3.81 -11.65
CA VAL A 299 -5.17 2.72 -12.62
C VAL A 299 -6.11 1.60 -12.17
N TYR A 300 -7.08 1.26 -13.01
CA TYR A 300 -8.03 0.17 -12.78
C TYR A 300 -7.68 -0.99 -13.70
N LEU A 301 -7.51 -2.19 -13.16
CA LEU A 301 -7.14 -3.38 -13.91
C LEU A 301 -8.15 -4.49 -13.66
N LEU A 302 -8.57 -5.21 -14.70
CA LEU A 302 -9.44 -6.37 -14.49
C LEU A 302 -8.71 -7.46 -13.69
N GLN A 303 -7.41 -7.60 -13.90
CA GLN A 303 -6.57 -8.65 -13.34
C GLN A 303 -5.40 -8.04 -12.56
N GLU A 304 -5.08 -8.60 -11.40
CA GLU A 304 -3.94 -8.19 -10.60
C GLU A 304 -2.65 -8.26 -11.44
N PRO A 305 -1.85 -7.19 -11.49
CA PRO A 305 -0.63 -7.14 -12.29
C PRO A 305 0.45 -8.06 -11.72
N CYS A 306 1.21 -8.68 -12.62
CA CYS A 306 2.41 -9.43 -12.26
C CYS A 306 3.55 -8.50 -11.84
N LEU A 307 4.67 -9.05 -11.35
CA LEU A 307 5.79 -8.26 -10.84
C LEU A 307 6.32 -7.22 -11.84
N MET A 308 6.47 -7.61 -13.12
CA MET A 308 6.90 -6.69 -14.19
C MET A 308 5.92 -5.52 -14.35
N CYS A 309 4.62 -5.82 -14.47
CA CYS A 309 3.58 -4.82 -14.63
C CYS A 309 3.47 -3.90 -13.42
N SER A 310 3.54 -4.45 -12.21
CA SER A 310 3.54 -3.68 -10.97
C SER A 310 4.73 -2.73 -10.91
N MET A 311 5.93 -3.19 -11.29
CA MET A 311 7.12 -2.34 -11.33
C MET A 311 7.02 -1.25 -12.41
N ALA A 312 6.40 -1.54 -13.56
CA ALA A 312 6.13 -0.52 -14.57
C ALA A 312 5.20 0.59 -14.04
N LEU A 313 4.21 0.23 -13.22
CA LEU A 313 3.33 1.22 -12.55
C LEU A 313 4.08 2.05 -11.50
N VAL A 314 5.07 1.46 -10.79
CA VAL A 314 5.99 2.19 -9.91
C VAL A 314 6.77 3.23 -10.73
N HIS A 315 7.40 2.82 -11.83
CA HIS A 315 8.17 3.72 -12.69
C HIS A 315 7.31 4.80 -13.36
N SER A 316 6.04 4.49 -13.62
CA SER A 316 5.06 5.43 -14.18
C SER A 316 4.43 6.34 -13.14
N ARG A 317 4.80 6.19 -11.86
CA ARG A 317 4.31 6.98 -10.72
C ARG A 317 2.79 6.98 -10.54
N ALA A 318 2.13 5.86 -10.82
CA ALA A 318 0.70 5.70 -10.54
C ALA A 318 0.38 6.12 -9.09
N LYS A 319 -0.76 6.77 -8.84
CA LYS A 319 -1.16 7.18 -7.49
C LYS A 319 -1.81 6.02 -6.74
N ARG A 320 -2.75 5.35 -7.41
CA ARG A 320 -3.52 4.24 -6.86
C ARG A 320 -3.73 3.18 -7.94
N VAL A 321 -3.69 1.92 -7.55
CA VAL A 321 -3.97 0.78 -8.42
C VAL A 321 -5.13 0.00 -7.83
N PHE A 322 -6.19 -0.14 -8.62
CA PHE A 322 -7.35 -0.95 -8.31
C PHE A 322 -7.32 -2.19 -9.19
N PHE A 323 -7.59 -3.36 -8.62
CA PHE A 323 -7.78 -4.57 -9.41
C PHE A 323 -9.02 -5.36 -8.98
N LEU A 324 -9.65 -6.05 -9.93
CA LEU A 324 -10.83 -6.88 -9.65
C LEU A 324 -10.43 -8.31 -9.27
N ARG A 325 -9.72 -9.01 -10.15
CA ARG A 325 -9.40 -10.45 -9.99
C ARG A 325 -7.96 -10.66 -9.53
N PRO A 326 -7.67 -11.56 -8.59
CA PRO A 326 -6.31 -11.95 -8.25
C PRO A 326 -5.71 -12.82 -9.35
N SER A 327 -4.39 -12.72 -9.59
CA SER A 327 -3.67 -13.53 -10.60
C SER A 327 -2.65 -14.46 -9.96
N ASP A 328 -2.40 -15.61 -10.58
CA ASP A 328 -1.44 -16.60 -10.09
C ASP A 328 0.00 -16.07 -9.94
N ASN A 329 0.36 -15.03 -10.71
CA ASN A 329 1.64 -14.33 -10.65
C ASN A 329 1.53 -12.89 -10.12
N GLY A 330 0.40 -12.56 -9.47
CA GLY A 330 0.09 -11.25 -8.95
C GLY A 330 1.08 -10.76 -7.89
N ALA A 331 1.52 -9.52 -8.02
CA ALA A 331 2.60 -8.95 -7.22
C ALA A 331 2.18 -7.82 -6.28
N LEU A 332 0.88 -7.57 -6.14
CA LEU A 332 0.36 -6.54 -5.24
C LEU A 332 -0.29 -7.13 -3.99
N ALA A 333 -0.98 -8.27 -4.13
CA ALA A 333 -1.66 -8.95 -3.04
C ALA A 333 -1.32 -10.45 -2.99
N THR A 334 -1.25 -11.12 -4.15
CA THR A 334 -1.23 -12.59 -4.20
C THR A 334 0.11 -13.19 -3.79
N ARG A 335 1.21 -12.88 -4.47
CA ARG A 335 2.54 -13.44 -4.16
C ARG A 335 3.47 -12.47 -3.47
N PHE A 336 3.30 -11.18 -3.77
CA PHE A 336 4.14 -10.09 -3.26
C PHE A 336 3.25 -8.92 -2.85
N GLN A 337 3.85 -7.97 -2.14
CA GLN A 337 3.27 -6.66 -1.85
C GLN A 337 4.25 -5.60 -2.33
N LEU A 338 4.48 -5.52 -3.65
CA LEU A 338 5.52 -4.66 -4.22
C LEU A 338 5.35 -3.20 -3.79
N HIS A 339 4.10 -2.74 -3.70
CA HIS A 339 3.73 -1.40 -3.26
C HIS A 339 4.11 -1.09 -1.80
N SER A 340 4.51 -2.10 -1.02
CA SER A 340 4.93 -1.98 0.38
C SER A 340 6.45 -2.07 0.58
N VAL A 341 7.23 -2.28 -0.49
CA VAL A 341 8.70 -2.37 -0.42
C VAL A 341 9.29 -0.99 -0.14
N LYS A 342 9.95 -0.81 1.00
CA LYS A 342 10.39 0.50 1.50
C LYS A 342 11.54 1.11 0.69
N GLU A 343 12.33 0.26 0.05
CA GLU A 343 13.52 0.61 -0.71
C GLU A 343 13.18 1.18 -2.11
N LEU A 344 11.91 1.10 -2.53
CA LEU A 344 11.46 1.69 -3.78
C LEU A 344 11.27 3.21 -3.63
N ASN A 345 11.61 3.95 -4.69
CA ASN A 345 11.55 5.42 -4.70
C ASN A 345 10.13 5.98 -4.86
N HIS A 346 9.16 5.14 -5.23
CA HIS A 346 7.76 5.54 -5.41
C HIS A 346 6.85 4.45 -4.86
N HIS A 347 5.79 4.88 -4.20
CA HIS A 347 4.76 4.02 -3.62
C HIS A 347 3.39 4.45 -4.12
N PHE A 348 2.50 3.47 -4.29
CA PHE A 348 1.12 3.70 -4.65
C PHE A 348 0.21 2.87 -3.77
N GLU A 349 -1.01 3.33 -3.59
CA GLU A 349 -2.00 2.58 -2.82
C GLU A 349 -2.62 1.50 -3.70
N VAL A 350 -2.90 0.36 -3.09
CA VAL A 350 -3.49 -0.77 -3.80
C VAL A 350 -4.85 -1.06 -3.19
N PHE A 351 -5.83 -1.24 -4.07
CA PHE A 351 -7.18 -1.61 -3.69
C PHE A 351 -7.63 -2.83 -4.50
N GLN A 352 -8.35 -3.72 -3.85
CA GLN A 352 -9.03 -4.83 -4.49
C GLN A 352 -10.53 -4.62 -4.39
N PHE A 353 -11.25 -4.79 -5.49
CA PHE A 353 -12.71 -4.85 -5.45
C PHE A 353 -13.16 -6.19 -4.87
N THR A 354 -14.15 -6.14 -3.98
CA THR A 354 -14.72 -7.32 -3.34
C THR A 354 -16.11 -7.58 -3.87
N THR A 355 -16.46 -8.86 -4.00
CA THR A 355 -17.79 -9.32 -4.42
C THR A 355 -18.53 -10.07 -3.31
N ASN A 356 -17.83 -10.41 -2.22
CA ASN A 356 -18.43 -10.96 -1.00
C ASN A 356 -18.43 -9.90 0.10
N GLU A 357 -19.48 -9.87 0.91
CA GLU A 357 -19.58 -8.97 2.07
C GLU A 357 -18.53 -9.28 3.13
N ASP A 358 -18.18 -10.56 3.32
CA ASP A 358 -17.18 -11.01 4.30
C ASP A 358 -15.76 -10.49 4.00
N ASP A 359 -15.49 -10.08 2.75
CA ASP A 359 -14.18 -9.56 2.33
C ASP A 359 -14.00 -8.06 2.64
N LEU A 360 -15.01 -7.39 3.23
CA LEU A 360 -15.01 -5.95 3.52
C LEU A 360 -14.32 -5.56 4.85
N THR A 361 -14.00 -6.53 5.71
CA THR A 361 -13.49 -6.31 7.08
C THR A 361 -12.00 -6.56 7.28
#